data_AF-A0A016T9N3-F1
#
_entry.id   AF-A0A016T9N3-F1
#
_cell.length_a   1.000
_cell.length_b   1.000
_cell.length_c   1.000
_cell.angle_alpha   90.00
_cell.angle_beta   90.00
_cell.angle_gamma   90.00
#
_symmetry.space_group_name_H-M   'P 1'
#
loop_
_entity.id
_entity.type
_entity.pdbx_description
1 polymer ?
#
loop_
_entity_poly.entity_id
_entity_poly.type
_entity_poly.pdbx_seq_one_letter_code
_entity_poly.pdbx_strand_id
1 'polypeptide(L)'
;MTTAGAPAASSGGSTAPTAPSTTTVPTRKPWPKPNCGNPSLTNEMRDIFLNYHNNHRGSLARGQTEPSHGWGIAPPAALMYRMVLSQWWSQLARFGMRSNMMFYQSEYKRGARNVLNWAKMAWWNNRYVGCAVKKCGSFYAVSCMYYPGGANVNQYVYQVGAVCSGCPRGQCDGLALCRWG
;
A
#
# COMPACT_ATOMS: atom_id res chain seq x y z
N MET A 1 39.40 -42.31 44.62
CA MET A 1 37.95 -42.17 44.79
C MET A 1 37.59 -40.74 44.41
N THR A 2 36.61 -40.42 43.57
CA THR A 2 35.72 -41.23 42.71
C THR A 2 35.21 -40.30 41.61
N THR A 3 35.16 -40.76 40.37
CA THR A 3 34.67 -39.97 39.23
C THR A 3 33.15 -39.93 39.17
N ALA A 4 32.58 -38.74 38.93
CA ALA A 4 31.27 -38.56 38.32
C ALA A 4 31.45 -37.45 37.26
N GLY A 5 30.89 -37.54 36.04
CA GLY A 5 29.76 -38.36 35.60
C GLY A 5 28.65 -37.40 35.16
N ALA A 6 28.63 -37.07 33.86
CA ALA A 6 27.75 -36.04 33.31
C ALA A 6 26.25 -36.44 33.35
N PRO A 7 25.35 -35.50 33.03
CA PRO A 7 24.75 -35.63 31.69
C PRO A 7 24.70 -34.34 30.87
N ALA A 8 24.50 -34.51 29.57
CA ALA A 8 24.51 -33.43 28.57
C ALA A 8 23.25 -32.55 28.62
N ALA A 9 23.43 -31.26 28.35
CA ALA A 9 22.31 -30.35 28.08
C ALA A 9 21.75 -30.63 26.67
N SER A 10 20.55 -31.16 26.59
CA SER A 10 19.85 -31.41 25.32
C SER A 10 19.31 -30.12 24.72
N SER A 11 19.66 -29.85 23.46
CA SER A 11 19.14 -28.71 22.70
C SER A 11 17.68 -28.94 22.30
N GLY A 12 16.76 -28.49 23.15
CA GLY A 12 15.32 -28.48 22.88
C GLY A 12 14.95 -27.51 21.75
N GLY A 13 14.89 -28.01 20.52
CA GLY A 13 14.40 -27.26 19.36
C GLY A 13 12.89 -27.06 19.42
N SER A 14 12.43 -25.93 19.97
CA SER A 14 11.02 -25.56 19.99
C SER A 14 10.52 -25.15 18.60
N THR A 15 10.10 -26.14 17.80
CA THR A 15 9.29 -25.92 16.61
C THR A 15 7.91 -25.39 17.00
N ALA A 16 7.75 -24.07 16.99
CA ALA A 16 6.44 -23.45 17.11
C ALA A 16 5.53 -23.95 15.96
N PRO A 17 4.27 -24.36 16.24
CA PRO A 17 3.38 -24.82 15.20
C PRO A 17 3.02 -23.67 14.26
N THR A 18 3.37 -23.82 12.98
CA THR A 18 3.00 -22.87 11.92
C THR A 18 1.49 -22.76 11.84
N ALA A 19 0.92 -21.64 12.30
CA ALA A 19 -0.50 -21.39 12.16
C ALA A 19 -0.89 -21.42 10.67
N PRO A 20 -1.93 -22.19 10.28
CA PRO A 20 -2.33 -22.25 8.88
C PRO A 20 -2.79 -20.85 8.43
N SER A 21 -2.12 -20.31 7.42
CA SER A 21 -2.47 -19.02 6.81
C SER A 21 -3.71 -19.19 5.94
N THR A 22 -4.86 -19.33 6.60
CA THR A 22 -6.17 -19.45 5.95
C THR A 22 -6.54 -18.12 5.31
N THR A 23 -5.98 -17.87 4.12
CA THR A 23 -6.32 -16.72 3.29
C THR A 23 -7.70 -16.94 2.69
N THR A 24 -8.74 -16.73 3.51
CA THR A 24 -10.12 -16.63 3.04
C THR A 24 -10.24 -15.37 2.20
N VAL A 25 -10.03 -15.51 0.90
CA VAL A 25 -10.30 -14.45 -0.09
C VAL A 25 -11.75 -13.98 0.14
N PRO A 26 -11.99 -12.73 0.61
CA PRO A 26 -13.34 -12.36 1.02
C PRO A 26 -14.27 -12.31 -0.19
N THR A 27 -15.31 -13.14 -0.17
CA THR A 27 -16.30 -13.32 -1.22
C THR A 27 -17.18 -12.08 -1.40
N ARG A 28 -16.65 -11.08 -2.12
CA ARG A 28 -17.42 -9.94 -2.61
C ARG A 28 -17.98 -10.26 -3.99
N LYS A 29 -19.23 -9.85 -4.28
CA LYS A 29 -19.65 -9.66 -5.68
C LYS A 29 -18.66 -8.69 -6.35
N PRO A 30 -18.23 -8.95 -7.60
CA PRO A 30 -17.38 -8.01 -8.34
C PRO A 30 -17.97 -6.60 -8.31
N TRP A 31 -17.11 -5.58 -8.37
CA TRP A 31 -17.61 -4.21 -8.60
C TRP A 31 -18.45 -4.21 -9.88
N PRO A 32 -19.60 -3.49 -9.93
CA PRO A 32 -20.32 -3.30 -11.17
C PRO A 32 -19.35 -2.79 -12.23
N LYS A 33 -19.28 -3.47 -13.38
CA LYS A 33 -18.36 -3.10 -14.45
C LYS A 33 -18.59 -1.62 -14.80
N PRO A 34 -17.55 -0.76 -14.76
CA PRO A 34 -17.74 0.66 -15.06
C PRO A 34 -18.37 0.84 -16.44
N ASN A 35 -19.58 1.42 -16.49
CA ASN A 35 -20.19 1.83 -17.76
C ASN A 35 -19.64 3.20 -18.15
N CYS A 36 -18.36 3.23 -18.50
CA CYS A 36 -17.68 4.43 -18.94
C CYS A 36 -17.57 4.42 -20.47
N GLY A 37 -18.29 5.30 -21.15
CA GLY A 37 -18.35 5.41 -22.61
C GLY A 37 -17.06 5.86 -23.33
N ASN A 38 -15.88 5.63 -22.73
CA ASN A 38 -14.59 5.89 -23.36
C ASN A 38 -14.00 4.56 -23.90
N PRO A 39 -14.05 4.32 -25.23
CA PRO A 39 -13.56 3.08 -25.83
C PRO A 39 -12.03 2.93 -25.77
N SER A 40 -11.28 4.00 -25.49
CA SER A 40 -9.81 3.95 -25.36
C SER A 40 -9.33 3.37 -24.03
N LEU A 41 -10.25 3.11 -23.09
CA LEU A 41 -9.93 2.49 -21.81
C LEU A 41 -10.98 1.43 -21.47
N THR A 42 -10.65 0.18 -21.82
CA THR A 42 -11.50 -1.00 -21.60
C THR A 42 -11.70 -1.28 -20.11
N ASN A 43 -12.72 -2.05 -19.76
CA ASN A 43 -12.93 -2.49 -18.37
C ASN A 43 -11.79 -3.36 -17.85
N GLU A 44 -11.14 -4.16 -18.71
CA GLU A 44 -9.91 -4.89 -18.36
C GLU A 44 -8.77 -3.94 -17.95
N MET A 45 -8.51 -2.87 -18.72
CA MET A 45 -7.52 -1.87 -18.32
C MET A 45 -7.91 -1.15 -17.02
N ARG A 46 -9.21 -0.88 -16.80
CA ARG A 46 -9.71 -0.31 -15.55
C ARG A 46 -9.52 -1.26 -14.38
N ASP A 47 -9.64 -2.57 -14.58
CA ASP A 47 -9.41 -3.59 -13.55
C ASP A 47 -7.90 -3.78 -13.28
N ILE A 48 -7.03 -3.68 -14.30
CA ILE A 48 -5.57 -3.64 -14.11
C ILE A 48 -5.19 -2.44 -13.24
N PHE A 49 -5.75 -1.25 -13.54
CA PHE A 49 -5.63 -0.11 -12.64
C PHE A 49 -6.21 -0.48 -11.28
N LEU A 50 -7.50 -0.82 -11.14
CA LEU A 50 -8.11 -1.02 -9.83
C LEU A 50 -7.44 -2.14 -8.99
N ASN A 51 -6.80 -3.16 -9.57
CA ASN A 51 -6.24 -4.27 -8.79
C ASN A 51 -4.83 -4.00 -8.26
N TYR A 52 -3.90 -3.50 -9.09
CA TYR A 52 -2.63 -2.98 -8.56
C TYR A 52 -2.91 -1.84 -7.55
N HIS A 53 -4.05 -1.14 -7.71
CA HIS A 53 -4.46 -0.02 -6.85
C HIS A 53 -4.56 -0.57 -5.41
N ASN A 54 -5.29 -1.67 -5.26
CA ASN A 54 -5.53 -2.36 -3.99
C ASN A 54 -4.27 -2.99 -3.41
N ASN A 55 -3.51 -3.70 -4.24
CA ASN A 55 -2.42 -4.57 -3.78
C ASN A 55 -1.29 -3.78 -3.11
N HIS A 56 -0.87 -2.65 -3.70
CA HIS A 56 0.20 -1.83 -3.15
C HIS A 56 -0.21 -1.08 -1.88
N ARG A 57 -1.43 -0.54 -1.85
CA ARG A 57 -1.95 0.08 -0.63
C ARG A 57 -2.15 -0.93 0.50
N GLY A 58 -2.52 -2.17 0.18
CA GLY A 58 -2.62 -3.24 1.17
C GLY A 58 -1.28 -3.79 1.65
N SER A 59 -0.25 -3.77 0.79
CA SER A 59 1.15 -4.00 1.16
C SER A 59 1.63 -2.94 2.16
N LEU A 60 1.43 -1.66 1.84
CA LEU A 60 1.78 -0.53 2.71
C LEU A 60 1.01 -0.55 4.04
N ALA A 61 -0.29 -0.87 4.03
CA ALA A 61 -1.10 -0.96 5.24
C ALA A 61 -0.57 -2.02 6.23
N ARG A 62 -0.03 -3.14 5.73
CA ARG A 62 0.58 -4.19 6.54
C ARG A 62 1.98 -3.83 7.06
N GLY A 63 2.67 -2.86 6.45
CA GLY A 63 3.94 -2.30 6.97
C GLY A 63 5.13 -3.24 6.99
N GLN A 64 5.19 -4.20 6.06
CA GLN A 64 6.14 -5.33 6.11
C GLN A 64 7.19 -5.36 4.99
N THR A 65 6.95 -4.66 3.88
CA THR A 65 7.68 -4.92 2.60
C THR A 65 8.04 -3.68 1.78
N GLU A 66 7.52 -2.50 2.11
CA GLU A 66 7.68 -1.29 1.30
C GLU A 66 8.91 -0.48 1.76
N PRO A 67 10.03 -0.40 1.00
CA PRO A 67 11.20 0.34 1.45
C PRO A 67 10.99 1.85 1.35
N SER A 68 11.54 2.61 2.30
CA SER A 68 11.66 4.07 2.28
C SER A 68 13.14 4.43 2.28
N HIS A 69 13.63 5.04 1.20
CA HIS A 69 15.06 5.29 0.98
C HIS A 69 15.72 6.02 2.16
N GLY A 70 16.65 5.36 2.86
CA GLY A 70 17.35 5.91 4.03
C GLY A 70 16.53 5.99 5.33
N TRP A 71 15.27 5.54 5.32
CA TRP A 71 14.34 5.58 6.47
C TRP A 71 13.83 4.20 6.90
N GLY A 72 14.38 3.12 6.32
CA GLY A 72 14.00 1.74 6.64
C GLY A 72 12.79 1.24 5.84
N ILE A 73 11.92 0.46 6.47
CA ILE A 73 10.63 0.03 5.91
C ILE A 73 9.57 1.06 6.29
N ALA A 74 8.66 1.36 5.37
CA ALA A 74 7.53 2.24 5.63
C ALA A 74 6.58 1.61 6.67
N PRO A 75 6.18 2.37 7.71
CA PRO A 75 5.41 1.82 8.82
C PRO A 75 4.00 1.38 8.38
N PRO A 76 3.36 0.46 9.13
CA PRO A 76 1.98 0.06 8.87
C PRO A 76 1.02 1.26 8.97
N ALA A 77 -0.01 1.22 8.13
CA ALA A 77 -1.04 2.25 8.09
C ALA A 77 -2.30 1.79 8.82
N ALA A 78 -2.80 2.63 9.72
CA ALA A 78 -4.04 2.38 10.45
C ALA A 78 -5.28 2.37 9.52
N LEU A 79 -5.20 3.10 8.41
CA LEU A 79 -6.32 3.35 7.49
C LEU A 79 -5.79 3.69 6.08
N MET A 80 -6.29 2.98 5.06
CA MET A 80 -5.77 3.02 3.69
C MET A 80 -6.81 2.49 2.66
N TYR A 81 -6.85 3.04 1.43
CA TYR A 81 -7.79 2.62 0.34
C TYR A 81 -7.17 2.60 -1.09
N ARG A 82 -6.86 1.42 -1.65
CA ARG A 82 -6.96 1.11 -3.10
C ARG A 82 -6.38 2.12 -4.22
N MET A 83 -5.02 2.33 -4.47
CA MET A 83 -4.36 3.21 -5.55
C MET A 83 -3.05 2.85 -6.40
N VAL A 84 -2.94 3.13 -7.76
CA VAL A 84 -1.84 2.74 -8.78
C VAL A 84 -1.03 3.87 -9.44
N LEU A 85 0.28 3.61 -9.59
CA LEU A 85 1.10 3.59 -10.82
C LEU A 85 2.49 3.09 -10.44
N SER A 86 3.08 2.16 -11.21
CA SER A 86 4.28 1.43 -10.74
C SER A 86 5.54 2.29 -10.69
N GLN A 87 5.78 3.06 -11.75
CA GLN A 87 6.77 4.14 -11.79
C GLN A 87 6.60 5.09 -10.60
N TRP A 88 5.35 5.46 -10.30
CA TRP A 88 5.00 6.41 -9.24
C TRP A 88 5.22 5.82 -7.85
N TRP A 89 4.84 4.56 -7.63
CA TRP A 89 5.03 3.87 -6.36
C TRP A 89 6.51 3.72 -5.99
N SER A 90 7.37 3.46 -6.99
CA SER A 90 8.82 3.33 -6.80
C SER A 90 9.48 4.56 -6.16
N GLN A 91 8.83 5.73 -6.17
CA GLN A 91 9.39 6.95 -5.58
C GLN A 91 9.69 6.81 -4.08
N LEU A 92 8.91 6.03 -3.32
CA LEU A 92 9.20 5.81 -1.89
C LEU A 92 10.52 5.04 -1.70
N ALA A 93 10.70 3.93 -2.40
CA ALA A 93 11.92 3.13 -2.32
C ALA A 93 13.17 3.85 -2.86
N ARG A 94 12.98 4.79 -3.82
CA ARG A 94 14.08 5.54 -4.46
C ARG A 94 14.45 6.84 -3.75
N PHE A 95 13.49 7.48 -3.10
CA PHE A 95 13.65 8.84 -2.56
C PHE A 95 13.24 8.98 -1.09
N GLY A 96 12.31 8.15 -0.61
CA GLY A 96 11.98 8.02 0.81
C GLY A 96 11.13 9.14 1.38
N MET A 97 10.41 8.83 2.45
CA MET A 97 9.75 9.78 3.34
C MET A 97 10.06 9.47 4.80
N ARG A 98 10.00 10.53 5.62
CA ARG A 98 10.15 10.47 7.09
C ARG A 98 9.16 9.47 7.68
N SER A 99 9.58 8.72 8.70
CA SER A 99 8.80 7.64 9.31
C SER A 99 7.50 8.09 9.98
N ASN A 100 7.31 9.38 10.28
CA ASN A 100 6.03 9.92 10.73
C ASN A 100 5.01 10.15 9.60
N MET A 101 5.41 9.96 8.33
CA MET A 101 4.60 10.11 7.12
C MET A 101 3.93 11.49 6.94
N MET A 102 4.49 12.51 7.58
CA MET A 102 4.08 13.91 7.40
C MET A 102 4.55 14.45 6.05
N PHE A 103 3.64 15.04 5.28
CA PHE A 103 3.92 15.62 3.97
C PHE A 103 4.27 17.11 4.09
N TYR A 104 5.55 17.41 4.23
CA TYR A 104 6.06 18.78 4.42
C TYR A 104 6.18 19.56 3.11
N GLN A 105 6.26 20.90 3.20
CA GLN A 105 6.53 21.78 2.04
C GLN A 105 7.86 21.43 1.33
N SER A 106 8.81 20.81 2.04
CA SER A 106 10.05 20.28 1.46
C SER A 106 9.78 19.32 0.30
N GLU A 107 8.70 18.53 0.36
CA GLU A 107 8.44 17.47 -0.61
C GLU A 107 8.20 18.02 -2.03
N TYR A 108 7.60 19.20 -2.15
CA TYR A 108 7.46 19.93 -3.41
C TYR A 108 8.79 20.54 -3.91
N LYS A 109 9.77 20.78 -3.02
CA LYS A 109 11.07 21.39 -3.35
C LYS A 109 12.14 20.36 -3.77
N ARG A 110 11.81 19.06 -3.82
CA ARG A 110 12.77 17.97 -4.11
C ARG A 110 13.16 17.78 -5.58
N GLY A 111 12.62 18.59 -6.49
CA GLY A 111 12.90 18.50 -7.93
C GLY A 111 12.62 17.09 -8.48
N ALA A 112 13.56 16.52 -9.24
CA ALA A 112 13.42 15.18 -9.81
C ALA A 112 13.44 14.03 -8.77
N ARG A 113 13.88 14.27 -7.53
CA ARG A 113 13.98 13.26 -6.45
C ARG A 113 12.80 13.34 -5.47
N ASN A 114 11.59 13.53 -6.01
CA ASN A 114 10.37 13.75 -5.25
C ASN A 114 9.49 12.49 -5.11
N VAL A 115 8.57 12.55 -4.16
CA VAL A 115 7.62 11.49 -3.79
C VAL A 115 6.16 11.86 -4.11
N LEU A 116 5.94 12.88 -4.95
CA LEU A 116 4.62 13.52 -5.13
C LEU A 116 3.56 12.55 -5.69
N ASN A 117 3.97 11.65 -6.59
CA ASN A 117 3.03 10.71 -7.19
C ASN A 117 2.74 9.54 -6.24
N TRP A 118 3.77 9.01 -5.56
CA TRP A 118 3.58 8.04 -4.48
C TRP A 118 2.67 8.60 -3.38
N ALA A 119 2.89 9.85 -2.94
CA ALA A 119 2.09 10.47 -1.89
C ALA A 119 0.62 10.60 -2.29
N LYS A 120 0.31 10.98 -3.54
CA LYS A 120 -1.06 11.01 -4.06
C LYS A 120 -1.72 9.63 -4.09
N MET A 121 -0.97 8.59 -4.48
CA MET A 121 -1.47 7.21 -4.45
C MET A 121 -1.70 6.72 -3.01
N ALA A 122 -0.71 6.85 -2.13
CA ALA A 122 -0.77 6.35 -0.76
C ALA A 122 -1.73 7.17 0.14
N TRP A 123 -2.22 8.32 -0.34
CA TRP A 123 -2.98 9.27 0.47
C TRP A 123 -4.24 8.66 1.10
N TRP A 124 -4.29 8.67 2.43
CA TRP A 124 -5.12 7.77 3.22
C TRP A 124 -6.60 7.85 2.94
N ASN A 125 -7.16 9.02 2.64
CA ASN A 125 -8.61 9.22 2.48
C ASN A 125 -9.11 9.13 1.03
N ASN A 126 -8.22 8.94 0.05
CA ASN A 126 -8.61 8.84 -1.36
C ASN A 126 -9.46 7.59 -1.60
N ARG A 127 -10.72 7.77 -2.00
CA ARG A 127 -11.73 6.70 -2.16
C ARG A 127 -11.91 6.26 -3.61
N TYR A 128 -11.68 7.19 -4.55
CA TYR A 128 -11.94 6.99 -5.97
C TYR A 128 -10.71 7.36 -6.78
N VAL A 129 -10.56 6.65 -7.90
CA VAL A 129 -9.62 7.00 -8.98
C VAL A 129 -10.34 7.03 -10.32
N GLY A 130 -9.96 7.98 -11.17
CA GLY A 130 -10.17 7.89 -12.62
C GLY A 130 -8.83 7.97 -13.33
N CYS A 131 -8.46 6.94 -14.09
CA CYS A 131 -7.27 6.96 -14.96
C CYS A 131 -7.66 7.16 -16.43
N ALA A 132 -6.72 7.66 -17.22
CA ALA A 132 -6.77 7.74 -18.67
C ALA A 132 -5.42 7.31 -19.25
N VAL A 133 -5.46 6.61 -20.40
CA VAL A 133 -4.29 6.12 -21.13
C VAL A 133 -4.38 6.61 -22.57
N LYS A 134 -3.25 7.08 -23.13
CA LYS A 134 -3.12 7.43 -24.54
C LYS A 134 -1.77 6.94 -25.06
N LYS A 135 -1.77 6.24 -26.21
CA LYS A 135 -0.54 5.95 -26.95
C LYS A 135 -0.08 7.21 -27.68
N CYS A 136 1.17 7.61 -27.47
CA CYS A 136 1.83 8.78 -28.03
C CYS A 136 3.11 8.31 -28.74
N GLY A 137 2.99 7.97 -30.03
CA GLY A 137 4.10 7.41 -30.79
C GLY A 137 4.62 6.09 -30.17
N SER A 138 5.85 6.14 -29.65
CA SER A 138 6.55 5.01 -29.01
C SER A 138 6.22 4.79 -27.53
N PHE A 139 5.55 5.73 -26.85
CA PHE A 139 5.26 5.62 -25.42
C PHE A 139 3.75 5.70 -25.11
N TYR A 140 3.39 5.37 -23.87
CA TYR A 140 2.04 5.54 -23.34
C TYR A 140 2.03 6.64 -22.28
N ALA A 141 1.23 7.68 -22.51
CA ALA A 141 0.89 8.65 -21.48
C ALA A 141 -0.21 8.05 -20.59
N VAL A 142 0.02 8.01 -19.28
CA VAL A 142 -0.99 7.62 -18.29
C VAL A 142 -1.15 8.75 -17.28
N SER A 143 -2.39 9.13 -17.01
CA SER A 143 -2.75 10.10 -15.97
C SER A 143 -3.84 9.49 -15.08
N CYS A 144 -3.75 9.69 -13.78
CA CYS A 144 -4.74 9.24 -12.80
C CYS A 144 -5.09 10.40 -11.85
N MET A 145 -6.39 10.65 -11.72
CA MET A 145 -6.99 11.63 -10.82
C MET A 145 -7.58 10.91 -9.60
N TYR A 146 -7.41 11.50 -8.41
CA TYR A 146 -7.81 10.90 -7.14
C TYR A 146 -8.75 11.83 -6.37
N TYR A 147 -9.76 11.26 -5.70
CA TYR A 147 -10.72 12.02 -4.89
C TYR A 147 -10.80 11.47 -3.45
N PRO A 148 -10.81 12.32 -2.40
CA PRO A 148 -10.91 13.79 -2.44
C PRO A 148 -9.62 14.52 -2.83
N GLY A 149 -8.51 13.81 -2.97
CA GLY A 149 -7.21 14.37 -3.31
C GLY A 149 -6.23 14.31 -2.13
N GLY A 150 -4.96 14.61 -2.41
CA GLY A 150 -3.87 14.47 -1.47
C GLY A 150 -2.60 15.18 -1.90
N ALA A 151 -1.49 14.89 -1.20
CA ALA A 151 -0.27 15.71 -1.21
C ALA A 151 -0.50 17.12 -0.61
N ASN A 152 -1.34 17.18 0.44
CA ASN A 152 -1.61 18.40 1.19
C ASN A 152 -0.47 18.66 2.18
N VAL A 153 0.00 19.90 2.22
CA VAL A 153 1.12 20.31 3.07
C VAL A 153 0.72 20.26 4.54
N ASN A 154 1.62 19.77 5.41
CA ASN A 154 1.41 19.58 6.84
C ASN A 154 0.25 18.62 7.19
N GLN A 155 -0.06 17.69 6.28
CA GLN A 155 -0.95 16.55 6.56
C GLN A 155 -0.19 15.24 6.43
N TYR A 156 -0.65 14.21 7.14
CA TYR A 156 -0.10 12.87 7.03
C TYR A 156 -0.57 12.19 5.73
N VAL A 157 0.37 11.58 4.99
CA VAL A 157 0.03 10.72 3.85
C VAL A 157 -0.86 9.59 4.31
N TYR A 158 -0.56 9.00 5.48
CA TYR A 158 -1.44 8.12 6.22
C TYR A 158 -1.13 8.15 7.72
N GLN A 159 -2.11 7.78 8.53
CA GLN A 159 -1.92 7.59 9.96
C GLN A 159 -1.13 6.31 10.19
N VAL A 160 0.02 6.43 10.85
CA VAL A 160 0.79 5.28 11.34
C VAL A 160 0.04 4.63 12.49
N GLY A 161 -0.10 3.30 12.46
CA GLY A 161 -0.76 2.57 13.54
C GLY A 161 -0.92 1.09 13.24
N ALA A 162 -1.55 0.37 14.16
CA ALA A 162 -1.84 -1.05 13.97
C ALA A 162 -2.76 -1.26 12.76
N VAL A 163 -2.54 -2.36 12.03
CA VAL A 163 -3.25 -2.65 10.79
C VAL A 163 -4.77 -2.61 11.01
N CYS A 164 -5.46 -1.83 10.17
CA CYS A 164 -6.92 -1.60 10.26
C CYS A 164 -7.44 -0.98 11.57
N SER A 165 -6.60 -0.45 12.48
CA SER A 165 -7.07 0.13 13.75
C SER A 165 -7.90 1.42 13.57
N GLY A 166 -7.82 2.06 12.40
CA GLY A 166 -8.67 3.18 12.02
C GLY A 166 -9.94 2.80 11.24
N CYS A 167 -10.16 1.51 10.94
CA CYS A 167 -11.37 1.08 10.24
C CYS A 167 -12.58 0.98 11.18
N PRO A 168 -13.81 1.25 10.70
CA PRO A 168 -15.02 0.82 11.41
C PRO A 168 -15.02 -0.70 11.63
N ARG A 169 -15.66 -1.15 12.71
CA ARG A 169 -15.67 -2.57 13.11
C ARG A 169 -16.23 -3.46 11.98
N GLY A 170 -15.50 -4.51 11.63
CA GLY A 170 -15.87 -5.44 10.55
C GLY A 170 -15.63 -4.91 9.13
N GLN A 171 -15.10 -3.69 8.96
CA GLN A 171 -14.83 -3.11 7.64
C GLN A 171 -13.40 -3.29 7.15
N CYS A 172 -12.48 -3.93 7.89
CA CYS A 172 -11.18 -4.34 7.34
C CYS A 172 -11.36 -5.45 6.29
N ASP A 173 -10.77 -5.34 5.11
CA ASP A 173 -10.73 -6.40 4.10
C ASP A 173 -9.43 -7.23 4.14
N GLY A 174 -9.38 -8.32 3.36
CA GLY A 174 -8.22 -9.23 3.31
C GLY A 174 -6.95 -8.63 2.71
N LEU A 175 -7.00 -7.39 2.19
CA LEU A 175 -5.84 -6.61 1.80
C LEU A 175 -5.42 -5.62 2.89
N ALA A 176 -5.98 -5.70 4.10
CA ALA A 176 -5.78 -4.73 5.18
C ALA A 176 -6.25 -3.30 4.82
N LEU A 177 -7.27 -3.19 3.97
CA LEU A 177 -7.85 -1.91 3.57
C LEU A 177 -9.22 -1.75 4.23
N CYS A 178 -9.54 -0.52 4.66
CA CYS A 178 -10.87 -0.24 5.19
C CYS A 178 -11.87 -0.25 4.03
N ARG A 179 -13.03 -0.87 4.24
CA ARG A 179 -14.19 -0.79 3.34
C ARG A 179 -14.93 0.53 3.59
N TRP A 180 -15.86 0.79 2.69
CA TRP A 180 -16.87 1.81 2.85
C TRP A 180 -18.21 1.11 3.09
N GLY A 181 -19.01 1.65 4.01
CA GLY A 181 -20.46 1.46 4.03
C GLY A 181 -21.11 2.34 2.98
#